data_AF-A0A927PZL1-F1
#
_entry.id   AF-A0A927PZL1-F1
#
_cell.length_a   1.000
_cell.length_b   1.000
_cell.length_c   1.000
_cell.angle_alpha   90.00
_cell.angle_beta   90.00
_cell.angle_gamma   90.00
#
_symmetry.space_group_name_H-M   'P 1'
#
loop_
_entity.id
_entity.type
_entity.pdbx_description
1 polymer ?
#
loop_
_entity_poly.entity_id
_entity_poly.type
_entity_poly.pdbx_seq_one_letter_code
_entity_poly.pdbx_strand_id
1 'polypeptide(L)' 'MVDDKTKQGQQDRSRVAGGEPYEVAYFAQKHGITQEQARELIARVGNDRAKLDEAAEQQTGKKNAR' A
#
# COMPACT_ATOMS: atom_id res chain seq x y z
N MET A 1 -8.45 -29.14 14.89
CA MET A 1 -7.65 -28.04 15.45
C MET A 1 -8.00 -26.81 14.62
N VAL A 2 -8.53 -25.76 15.25
CA VAL A 2 -9.00 -24.53 14.60
C VAL A 2 -7.86 -23.51 14.70
N ASP A 3 -7.55 -22.87 13.57
CA ASP A 3 -6.45 -21.92 13.41
C ASP A 3 -6.55 -20.73 14.37
N ASP A 4 -5.72 -20.72 15.43
CA ASP A 4 -5.43 -19.51 16.21
C ASP A 4 -4.53 -18.57 15.37
N LYS A 5 -5.14 -17.85 14.42
CA LYS A 5 -4.48 -16.77 13.65
C LYS A 5 -4.26 -15.48 14.45
N THR A 6 -4.33 -15.54 15.78
CA THR A 6 -4.28 -14.37 16.67
C THR A 6 -2.86 -13.93 17.03
N LYS A 7 -1.82 -14.60 16.50
CA LYS A 7 -0.40 -14.34 16.82
C LYS A 7 0.52 -14.05 15.62
N GLN A 8 0.00 -13.61 14.48
CA GLN A 8 0.85 -13.07 13.41
C GLN A 8 0.81 -11.53 13.40
N GLY A 9 1.79 -10.95 14.10
CA GLY A 9 2.44 -9.70 13.73
C GLY A 9 1.60 -8.42 13.71
N GLN A 10 1.40 -7.78 14.88
CA GLN A 10 1.15 -6.33 14.88
C GLN A 10 2.33 -5.54 14.27
N GLN A 11 3.53 -6.13 14.26
CA GLN A 11 4.75 -5.50 13.76
C GLN A 11 4.83 -5.42 12.22
N ASP A 12 4.29 -6.39 11.49
CA ASP A 12 4.34 -6.42 10.01
C ASP A 12 3.23 -5.62 9.33
N ARG A 13 2.12 -5.31 10.03
CA ARG A 13 1.05 -4.46 9.46
C ARG A 13 1.49 -3.03 9.14
N SER A 14 2.64 -2.60 9.67
CA SER A 14 3.23 -1.28 9.41
C SER A 14 3.91 -1.21 8.03
N ARG A 15 4.18 -2.36 7.40
CA ARG A 15 4.86 -2.42 6.12
C ARG A 15 3.95 -3.05 5.07
N VAL A 16 3.86 -2.40 3.92
CA VAL A 16 3.34 -3.05 2.71
C VAL A 16 4.49 -3.93 2.22
N ALA A 17 4.36 -5.24 2.29
CA ALA A 17 5.23 -6.16 1.57
C ALA A 17 5.10 -5.88 0.06
N GLY A 18 5.84 -4.89 -0.43
CA GLY A 18 5.84 -4.46 -1.83
C GLY A 18 6.27 -5.56 -2.82
N GLY A 19 6.66 -6.74 -2.33
CA GLY A 19 6.89 -7.95 -3.12
C GLY A 19 5.65 -8.80 -3.37
N GLU A 20 4.53 -8.57 -2.66
CA GLU A 20 3.29 -9.31 -2.90
C GLU A 20 2.39 -8.54 -3.89
N PRO A 21 2.15 -9.07 -5.10
CA PRO A 21 1.35 -8.38 -6.12
C PRO A 21 -0.09 -8.09 -5.66
N TYR A 22 -0.61 -8.87 -4.71
CA TYR A 22 -1.91 -8.66 -4.10
C TYR A 22 -1.99 -7.36 -3.29
N GLU A 23 -0.94 -7.00 -2.56
CA GLU A 23 -0.93 -5.77 -1.76
C GLU A 23 -0.86 -4.52 -2.63
N VAL A 24 -0.10 -4.58 -3.74
CA VAL A 24 -0.05 -3.50 -4.72
C VAL A 24 -1.42 -3.26 -5.34
N ALA A 25 -2.13 -4.33 -5.72
CA ALA A 25 -3.47 -4.23 -6.28
C ALA A 25 -4.46 -3.67 -5.26
N TYR A 26 -4.41 -4.13 -4.01
CA TYR A 26 -5.25 -3.62 -2.94
C TYR A 26 -4.99 -2.14 -2.65
N PHE A 27 -3.72 -1.74 -2.56
CA PHE A 27 -3.31 -0.35 -2.35
C PHE A 27 -3.78 0.56 -3.49
N ALA A 28 -3.62 0.10 -4.73
CA ALA A 28 -4.09 0.82 -5.91
C ALA A 28 -5.61 1.05 -5.87
N GLN A 29 -6.38 0.01 -5.51
CA GLN A 29 -7.82 0.09 -5.38
C GLN A 29 -8.26 1.01 -4.23
N LYS A 30 -7.63 0.90 -3.05
CA LYS A 30 -7.91 1.71 -1.87
C LYS A 30 -7.82 3.21 -2.18
N HIS A 31 -6.80 3.60 -2.95
CA HIS A 31 -6.53 4.99 -3.29
C HIS A 31 -7.05 5.39 -4.68
N GLY A 32 -7.70 4.50 -5.42
CA GLY A 32 -8.19 4.81 -6.77
C GLY A 32 -7.07 5.19 -7.77
N ILE A 33 -5.86 4.67 -7.57
CA ILE A 33 -4.72 4.86 -8.49
C ILE A 33 -4.52 3.61 -9.36
N THR A 34 -3.70 3.72 -10.40
CA THR A 34 -3.34 2.55 -11.20
C THR A 34 -2.33 1.68 -10.47
N GLN A 35 -2.29 0.38 -10.78
CA GLN A 35 -1.28 -0.51 -10.20
C GLN A 35 0.15 -0.06 -10.54
N GLU A 36 0.35 0.57 -11.69
CA GLU A 36 1.64 1.12 -12.08
C GLU A 36 2.07 2.26 -11.15
N GLN A 37 1.15 3.18 -10.84
CA GLN A 37 1.39 4.25 -9.87
C GLN A 37 1.63 3.72 -8.46
N ALA A 38 0.90 2.67 -8.06
CA ALA A 38 1.17 1.99 -6.80
C ALA A 38 2.60 1.42 -6.75
N ARG A 39 3.05 0.76 -7.83
CA ARG A 39 4.43 0.26 -7.93
C ARG A 39 5.47 1.38 -7.89
N GLU A 40 5.23 2.47 -8.60
CA GLU A 40 6.12 3.65 -8.58
C GLU A 40 6.22 4.25 -7.18
N LEU A 41 5.09 4.39 -6.47
CA LEU A 41 5.05 4.88 -5.10
C LEU A 41 5.82 3.95 -4.16
N ILE A 42 5.62 2.64 -4.27
CA ILE A 42 6.37 1.63 -3.49
C ILE A 42 7.86 1.68 -3.81
N ALA A 43 8.25 1.85 -5.08
CA ALA A 43 9.65 1.96 -5.46
C ALA A 43 10.30 3.26 -4.95
N ARG A 44 9.55 4.36 -4.90
CA ARG A 44 10.04 5.68 -4.49
C ARG A 44 10.08 5.87 -2.98
N VAL A 45 9.03 5.45 -2.29
CA VAL A 45 8.79 5.66 -0.86
C VAL A 45 9.31 4.49 -0.04
N GLY A 46 9.33 3.30 -0.64
CA GLY A 46 9.61 2.04 0.03
C GLY A 46 8.33 1.31 0.47
N ASN A 47 8.52 0.32 1.32
CA ASN A 47 7.49 -0.55 1.86
C ASN A 47 6.81 0.01 3.13
N ASP A 48 7.00 1.29 3.47
CA ASP A 48 6.38 1.89 4.65
C ASP A 48 4.93 2.27 4.35
N ARG A 49 3.98 1.63 5.06
CA ARG A 49 2.55 1.78 4.76
C ARG A 49 2.03 3.19 5.04
N ALA A 50 2.53 3.84 6.09
CA ALA A 50 2.11 5.18 6.46
C ALA A 50 2.54 6.19 5.39
N LYS A 51 3.81 6.09 4.95
CA LYS A 51 4.32 6.96 3.89
C LYS A 51 3.67 6.69 2.54
N LEU A 52 3.34 5.42 2.26
CA LEU A 52 2.62 5.06 1.04
C LEU A 52 1.22 5.65 1.01
N ASP A 53 0.46 5.50 2.10
CA ASP A 53 -0.88 6.08 2.21
C ASP A 53 -0.82 7.61 1.99
N GLU A 54 0.10 8.32 2.66
CA GLU A 54 0.29 9.76 2.46
C GLU A 54 0.66 10.13 1.02
N ALA A 55 1.57 9.38 0.40
CA ALA A 55 2.02 9.65 -0.96
C ALA A 55 0.92 9.37 -1.99
N ALA A 56 0.08 8.36 -1.78
CA ALA A 56 -1.07 8.06 -2.64
C ALA A 56 -2.18 9.11 -2.49
N GLU A 57 -2.47 9.59 -1.27
CA GLU A 57 -3.39 10.72 -1.06
C GLU A 57 -2.92 11.97 -1.80
N GLN A 58 -1.62 12.28 -1.74
CA GLN A 58 -1.06 13.39 -2.52
C GLN A 58 -1.13 13.15 -4.03
N GLN A 59 -0.94 11.91 -4.49
CA GLN A 59 -0.98 11.56 -5.91
C GLN A 59 -2.39 11.67 -6.49
N THR A 60 -3.41 11.31 -5.72
CA THR A 60 -4.82 11.40 -6.11
C THR A 60 -5.31 12.84 -6.11
N GLY A 61 -4.96 13.63 -5.09
CA GLY A 61 -5.26 15.06 -5.04
C GLY A 61 -4.65 15.85 -6.20
N LYS A 62 -3.43 15.51 -6.62
CA LYS A 62 -2.78 16.13 -7.79
C LYS A 62 -3.46 15.79 -9.12
N LYS A 63 -4.10 14.62 -9.25
CA LYS A 63 -4.83 14.26 -10.47
C LYS A 63 -6.10 15.08 -10.67
N ASN A 64 -6.78 15.46 -9.59
CA ASN A 64 -8.00 16.26 -9.65
C ASN A 64 -7.72 17.78 -9.78
N ALA A 65 -6.47 18.21 -9.62
CA ALA A 65 -6.06 19.61 -9.69
C ALA A 65 -5.47 20.04 -11.06
N ARG A 66 -5.50 19.15 -12.07
CA ARG A 66 -5.07 19.40 -13.45
C ARG A 66 -6.25 19.31 -14.39
#